data_AF-X1R6K6-F1
#
_entry.id   AF-X1R6K6-F1
#
_cell.length_a   1.000
_cell.length_b   1.000
_cell.length_c   1.000
_cell.angle_alpha   90.00
_cell.angle_beta   90.00
_cell.angle_gamma   90.00
#
_symmetry.space_group_name_H-M   'P 1'
#
loop_
_entity.id
_entity.type
_entity.pdbx_description
1 polymer ?
#
loop_
_entity_poly.entity_id
_entity_poly.type
_entity_poly.pdbx_seq_one_letter_code
_entity_poly.pdbx_strand_id
1 'polypeptide(L)'
;GAIGELNAMERVDLTPEKLQNTSSWERPIADEALRQSRKLRHRLEGIGSMEEIEKVAADTESYYKKMNREWYRGRFRHLGSERAKAIEKRISPEDKERIKKRAEEIIEEV
;
A
#
# COMPACT_ATOMS: atom_id res chain seq x y z
N GLY A 1 -11.21 -14.74 -14.33
CA GLY A 1 -10.27 -15.37 -13.37
C GLY A 1 -9.77 -14.32 -12.41
N ALA A 2 -9.56 -14.67 -11.13
CA ALA A 2 -9.33 -13.72 -10.03
C ALA A 2 -8.21 -12.68 -10.27
N ILE A 3 -7.14 -13.04 -10.99
CA ILE A 3 -6.06 -12.12 -11.39
C ILE A 3 -6.54 -11.03 -12.37
N GLY A 4 -7.50 -11.36 -13.24
CA GLY A 4 -8.10 -10.40 -14.18
C GLY A 4 -8.99 -9.37 -13.50
N GLU A 5 -9.71 -9.77 -12.45
CA GLU A 5 -10.57 -8.87 -11.66
C GLU A 5 -9.76 -7.94 -10.77
N LEU A 6 -8.70 -8.44 -10.11
CA LEU A 6 -7.76 -7.60 -9.36
C LEU A 6 -7.08 -6.56 -10.25
N ASN A 7 -6.64 -6.97 -11.45
CA ASN A 7 -6.09 -6.06 -12.44
C ASN A 7 -7.10 -5.03 -12.97
N ALA A 8 -8.38 -5.38 -13.06
CA ALA A 8 -9.43 -4.46 -13.47
C ALA A 8 -9.72 -3.43 -12.38
N MET A 9 -9.74 -3.85 -11.10
CA MET A 9 -9.91 -2.95 -9.96
C MET A 9 -8.75 -1.97 -9.81
N GLU A 10 -7.49 -2.44 -9.91
CA GLU A 10 -6.33 -1.54 -9.88
C GLU A 10 -6.36 -0.48 -10.99
N ARG A 11 -6.83 -0.84 -12.20
CA ARG A 11 -6.99 0.10 -13.31
C ARG A 11 -8.05 1.15 -13.02
N VAL A 12 -9.17 0.76 -12.40
CA VAL A 12 -10.25 1.69 -12.03
C VAL A 12 -9.77 2.69 -10.97
N ASP A 13 -8.94 2.25 -10.02
CA ASP A 13 -8.44 3.08 -8.93
C ASP A 13 -7.27 4.00 -9.32
N LEU A 14 -6.47 3.61 -10.31
CA LEU A 14 -5.35 4.39 -10.81
C LEU A 14 -5.60 5.03 -12.19
N THR A 15 -6.87 5.34 -12.49
CA THR A 15 -7.23 6.11 -13.68
C THR A 15 -6.62 7.52 -13.65
N PRO A 16 -6.30 8.13 -14.82
CA PRO A 16 -5.80 9.50 -14.88
C PRO A 16 -6.71 10.49 -14.14
N GLU A 17 -8.03 10.34 -14.24
CA GLU A 17 -9.01 11.18 -13.54
C GLU A 17 -8.92 11.04 -12.02
N LYS A 18 -8.77 9.83 -11.48
CA LYS A 18 -8.60 9.62 -10.04
C LYS A 18 -7.24 10.11 -9.53
N LEU A 19 -6.18 9.94 -10.33
CA LEU A 19 -4.85 10.47 -10.01
C LEU A 19 -4.82 12.01 -9.98
N GLN A 20 -5.56 12.67 -10.89
CA GLN A 20 -5.69 14.12 -10.87
C GLN A 20 -6.42 14.64 -9.62
N ASN A 21 -7.38 13.87 -9.11
CA ASN A 21 -8.15 14.18 -7.91
C ASN A 21 -7.50 13.67 -6.62
N THR A 22 -6.35 13.02 -6.72
CA THR A 22 -5.57 12.53 -5.58
C THR A 22 -4.85 13.70 -4.91
N SER A 23 -4.73 13.67 -3.58
CA SER A 23 -4.04 14.73 -2.85
C SER A 23 -2.58 14.86 -3.28
N SER A 24 -2.02 16.07 -3.20
CA SER A 24 -0.67 16.35 -3.73
C SER A 24 0.44 15.48 -3.11
N TRP A 25 0.27 15.04 -1.86
CA TRP A 25 1.21 14.14 -1.19
C TRP A 25 1.01 12.66 -1.54
N GLU A 26 -0.20 12.24 -1.93
CA GLU A 26 -0.50 10.87 -2.36
C GLU A 26 -0.11 10.64 -3.82
N ARG A 27 -0.15 11.69 -4.64
CA ARG A 27 0.06 11.60 -6.09
C ARG A 27 1.36 10.90 -6.51
N PRO A 28 2.53 11.18 -5.88
CA PRO A 28 3.75 10.45 -6.21
C PRO A 28 3.68 8.95 -5.90
N ILE A 29 2.99 8.57 -4.83
CA ILE A 29 2.81 7.16 -4.43
C ILE A 29 1.91 6.45 -5.44
N ALA A 30 0.82 7.11 -5.86
CA ALA A 30 -0.12 6.57 -6.83
C ALA A 30 0.49 6.46 -8.24
N ASP A 31 1.34 7.41 -8.65
CA ASP A 31 2.08 7.34 -9.92
C ASP A 31 3.09 6.18 -9.93
N GLU A 32 3.75 5.90 -8.80
CA GLU A 32 4.68 4.78 -8.66
C GLU A 32 3.95 3.43 -8.62
N ALA A 33 2.79 3.36 -7.94
CA ALA A 33 1.88 2.21 -7.99
C ALA A 33 1.49 1.85 -9.44
N LEU A 34 1.08 2.86 -10.22
CA LEU A 34 0.68 2.66 -11.61
C LEU A 34 1.84 2.15 -12.46
N ARG A 35 3.04 2.69 -12.26
CA ARG A 35 4.26 2.24 -12.96
C ARG A 35 4.57 0.77 -12.63
N GLN A 36 4.52 0.38 -11.35
CA GLN A 36 4.76 -1.01 -10.98
C GLN A 36 3.68 -1.97 -11.48
N SER A 37 2.40 -1.59 -11.44
CA SER A 37 1.30 -2.40 -12.01
C SER A 37 1.51 -2.64 -13.51
N ARG A 38 1.97 -1.62 -14.27
CA ARG A 38 2.35 -1.80 -15.70
C ARG A 38 3.54 -2.72 -15.88
N LYS A 39 4.59 -2.55 -15.09
CA LYS A 39 5.78 -3.41 -15.13
C LYS A 39 5.44 -4.86 -14.80
N LEU A 40 4.60 -5.09 -13.79
CA LEU A 40 4.10 -6.39 -13.42
C LEU A 40 3.38 -7.05 -14.59
N ARG A 41 2.49 -6.32 -15.27
CA ARG A 41 1.78 -6.84 -16.46
C ARG A 41 2.73 -7.30 -17.56
N HIS A 42 3.71 -6.48 -17.90
CA HIS A 42 4.71 -6.86 -18.91
C HIS A 42 5.54 -8.07 -18.47
N ARG A 43 5.86 -8.18 -17.17
CA ARG A 43 6.52 -9.38 -16.65
C ARG A 43 5.64 -10.61 -16.80
N LEU A 44 4.35 -10.52 -16.45
CA LEU A 44 3.39 -11.62 -16.55
C LEU A 44 3.22 -12.13 -17.99
N GLU A 45 3.33 -11.26 -19.00
CA GLU A 45 3.28 -11.64 -20.43
C GLU A 45 4.44 -12.55 -20.85
N GLY A 46 5.58 -12.48 -20.16
CA GLY A 46 6.80 -13.22 -20.49
C GLY A 46 7.12 -14.40 -19.59
N ILE A 47 6.24 -14.74 -18.64
CA ILE A 47 6.48 -15.86 -17.71
C ILE A 47 6.36 -17.19 -18.45
N GLY A 48 7.39 -18.03 -18.30
CA GLY A 48 7.44 -19.38 -18.85
C GLY A 48 7.40 -20.49 -17.80
N SER A 49 7.66 -20.19 -16.53
CA SER A 49 7.74 -21.22 -15.48
C SER A 49 7.01 -20.87 -14.18
N MET A 50 6.80 -21.89 -13.35
CA MET A 50 6.20 -21.75 -12.02
C MET A 50 7.11 -20.95 -11.07
N GLU A 51 8.42 -21.18 -11.07
CA GLU A 51 9.33 -20.40 -10.22
C GLU A 51 9.29 -18.90 -10.55
N GLU A 52 9.11 -18.54 -11.82
CA GLU A 52 8.96 -17.15 -12.24
C GLU A 52 7.66 -16.52 -11.71
N ILE A 53 6.56 -17.29 -11.67
CA ILE A 53 5.29 -16.86 -11.06
C ILE A 53 5.49 -16.57 -9.58
N GLU A 54 6.09 -17.50 -8.84
CA GLU A 54 6.31 -17.37 -7.40
C GLU A 54 7.19 -16.16 -7.08
N LYS A 55 8.27 -15.98 -7.84
CA LYS A 55 9.15 -14.82 -7.71
C LYS A 55 8.41 -13.51 -7.98
N VAL A 56 7.60 -13.46 -9.04
CA VAL A 56 6.79 -12.28 -9.37
C VAL A 56 5.78 -11.98 -8.28
N ALA A 57 5.15 -13.00 -7.70
CA ALA A 57 4.22 -12.83 -6.58
C ALA A 57 4.92 -12.27 -5.35
N ALA A 58 6.07 -12.82 -4.96
CA ALA A 58 6.86 -12.36 -3.81
C ALA A 58 7.38 -10.93 -3.98
N ASP A 59 7.88 -10.59 -5.18
CA ASP A 59 8.33 -9.24 -5.53
C ASP A 59 7.17 -8.24 -5.40
N THR A 60 6.00 -8.60 -5.95
CA THR A 60 4.80 -7.77 -5.98
C THR A 60 4.29 -7.53 -4.56
N GLU A 61 4.15 -8.59 -3.77
CA GLU A 61 3.71 -8.49 -2.37
C GLU A 61 4.65 -7.59 -1.56
N SER A 62 5.95 -7.80 -1.66
CA SER A 62 6.96 -6.99 -0.95
C SER A 62 6.87 -5.53 -1.33
N TYR A 63 6.71 -5.23 -2.62
CA TYR A 63 6.55 -3.87 -3.11
C TYR A 63 5.29 -3.19 -2.56
N TYR A 64 4.12 -3.83 -2.70
CA TYR A 64 2.86 -3.25 -2.22
C TYR A 64 2.84 -3.11 -0.69
N LYS A 65 3.47 -4.02 0.06
CA LYS A 65 3.67 -3.86 1.51
C LYS A 65 4.45 -2.60 1.85
N LYS A 66 5.57 -2.34 1.14
CA LYS A 66 6.37 -1.12 1.34
C LYS A 66 5.57 0.13 1.01
N MET A 67 4.90 0.13 -0.14
CA MET A 67 4.11 1.26 -0.61
C MET A 67 2.93 1.57 0.32
N ASN A 68 2.22 0.56 0.80
CA ASN A 68 1.15 0.73 1.78
C ASN A 68 1.67 1.35 3.08
N ARG A 69 2.86 0.95 3.57
CA ARG A 69 3.48 1.57 4.74
C ARG A 69 3.73 3.06 4.51
N GLU A 70 4.26 3.44 3.35
CA GLU A 70 4.49 4.84 2.99
C GLU A 70 3.19 5.63 2.91
N TRP A 71 2.15 5.06 2.29
CA TRP A 71 0.84 5.67 2.20
C TRP A 71 0.22 5.88 3.58
N TYR A 72 0.21 4.87 4.46
CA TYR A 72 -0.30 5.03 5.83
C TYR A 72 0.48 6.07 6.62
N ARG A 73 1.82 6.10 6.53
CA ARG A 73 2.65 7.14 7.16
C ARG A 73 2.30 8.53 6.66
N GLY A 74 2.11 8.69 5.35
CA GLY A 74 1.64 9.95 4.75
C GLY A 74 0.25 10.31 5.25
N ARG A 75 -0.68 9.34 5.27
CA ARG A 75 -2.06 9.52 5.71
C ARG A 75 -2.13 9.99 7.15
N PHE A 76 -1.34 9.40 8.05
CA PHE A 76 -1.28 9.83 9.45
C PHE A 76 -0.67 11.23 9.62
N ARG A 77 0.36 11.58 8.83
CA ARG A 77 0.94 12.93 8.82
C ARG A 77 -0.06 14.01 8.36
N HIS A 78 -0.98 13.66 7.46
CA HIS A 78 -1.96 14.58 6.89
C HIS A 78 -3.39 14.37 7.44
N LEU A 79 -3.58 13.52 8.44
CA LEU A 79 -4.90 13.13 8.94
C LEU A 79 -5.63 14.30 9.61
N GLY A 80 -4.87 15.25 10.17
CA GLY A 80 -5.37 16.31 11.04
C GLY A 80 -5.64 15.81 12.46
N SER A 81 -5.46 16.67 13.46
CA SER A 81 -5.57 16.32 14.89
C SER A 81 -6.95 15.80 15.28
N GLU A 82 -8.03 16.35 14.70
CA GLU A 82 -9.41 15.96 14.97
C GLU A 82 -9.73 14.53 14.52
N ARG A 83 -9.32 14.16 13.30
CA ARG A 83 -9.52 12.79 12.81
C ARG A 83 -8.61 11.79 13.52
N ALA A 84 -7.40 12.17 13.91
CA ALA A 84 -6.52 11.32 14.70
C ALA A 84 -7.17 10.96 16.05
N LYS A 85 -7.72 11.93 16.77
CA LYS A 85 -8.47 11.71 18.02
C LYS A 85 -9.70 10.83 17.82
N ALA A 86 -10.42 10.99 16.71
CA ALA A 86 -11.59 10.17 16.39
C ALA A 86 -11.21 8.69 16.14
N ILE A 87 -10.08 8.43 15.49
CA ILE A 87 -9.55 7.07 15.30
C ILE A 87 -9.10 6.50 16.64
N GLU A 88 -8.35 7.27 17.44
CA GLU A 88 -7.86 6.82 18.76
C GLU A 88 -8.99 6.37 19.70
N LYS A 89 -10.15 7.05 19.65
CA LYS A 89 -11.34 6.67 20.43
C LYS A 89 -11.97 5.34 20.01
N ARG A 90 -11.69 4.86 18.79
CA ARG A 90 -12.24 3.61 18.23
C ARG A 90 -11.32 2.41 18.43
N ILE A 91 -10.06 2.64 18.79
CA ILE A 91 -9.09 1.57 19.06
C ILE A 91 -9.36 1.03 20.46
N SER A 92 -9.46 -0.29 20.59
CA SER A 92 -9.65 -0.93 21.90
C SER A 92 -8.42 -0.71 22.81
N PRO A 93 -8.58 -0.77 24.14
CA PRO A 93 -7.44 -0.69 25.06
C PRO A 93 -6.34 -1.72 24.74
N GLU A 94 -6.73 -2.95 24.42
CA GLU A 94 -5.80 -4.04 24.09
C GLU A 94 -5.00 -3.74 22.81
N ASP A 95 -5.66 -3.19 21.79
CA ASP A 95 -5.00 -2.80 20.55
C ASP A 95 -4.05 -1.61 20.78
N LYS A 96 -4.41 -0.65 21.65
CA LYS A 96 -3.51 0.46 22.02
C LYS A 96 -2.25 -0.04 22.70
N GLU A 97 -2.40 -0.99 23.62
CA GLU A 97 -1.29 -1.58 24.35
C GLU A 97 -0.38 -2.40 23.44
N ARG A 98 -0.96 -3.18 22.52
CA ARG A 98 -0.20 -3.89 21.48
C ARG A 98 0.57 -2.91 20.57
N ILE A 99 -0.04 -1.81 20.16
CA ILE A 99 0.61 -0.79 19.32
C ILE A 99 1.77 -0.12 20.09
N LYS A 100 1.56 0.22 21.35
CA LYS A 100 2.58 0.85 22.21
C LYS A 100 3.78 -0.06 22.40
N LYS A 101 3.54 -1.33 22.79
CA LYS A 101 4.61 -2.33 22.94
C LYS A 101 5.42 -2.51 21.65
N ARG A 102 4.73 -2.60 20.50
CA ARG A 102 5.37 -2.72 19.18
C ARG A 102 6.22 -1.48 18.85
N ALA A 103 5.79 -0.29 19.24
CA ALA A 103 6.54 0.94 19.01
C ALA A 103 7.80 1.00 19.87
N GLU A 104 7.73 0.55 21.12
CA GLU A 104 8.87 0.43 22.04
C GLU A 104 9.91 -0.57 21.51
N GLU A 105 9.48 -1.75 21.06
CA GLU A 105 10.36 -2.77 20.43
C GLU A 105 11.09 -2.22 19.20
N ILE A 106 10.42 -1.43 18.35
CA ILE A 106 11.03 -0.82 17.16
C ILE A 106 12.05 0.28 17.52
N ILE A 107 11.87 0.97 18.64
CA ILE A 107 12.81 2.00 19.12
C ILE A 107 14.08 1.36 19.70
N GLU A 108 13.97 0.19 20.32
CA GLU A 108 15.12 -0.54 20.88
C GLU A 108 15.98 -1.26 19.81
N GLU A 109 15.42 -1.53 18.62
CA GLU A 109 16.15 -2.15 17.50
C GLU A 109 16.93 -1.15 16.60
N VAL A 110 16.84 0.16 16.86
CA VAL A 110 17.48 1.25 16.09
C VAL A 110 18.59 1.92 16.87
#